data_AF-A0A0C9YNA9-F1
#
_entry.id   AF-A0A0C9YNA9-F1
#
_cell.length_a   1.000
_cell.length_b   1.000
_cell.length_c   1.000
_cell.angle_alpha   90.00
_cell.angle_beta   90.00
_cell.angle_gamma   90.00
#
_symmetry.space_group_name_H-M   'P 1'
#
loop_
_entity.id
_entity.type
_entity.pdbx_description
1 polymer ?
#
loop_
_entity_poly.entity_id
_entity_poly.type
_entity_poly.pdbx_seq_one_letter_code
_entity_poly.pdbx_strand_id
1 'polypeptide(L)' 'MLSPLNPARDLRISGQVTYTGTSSMEVTVKMESIGNGIPVETVMIGRFSMVCRNGATHRASKVNPLIISTPEERV' A
#
# COMPACT_ATOMS: atom_id res chain seq x y z
N MET A 1 12.27 -6.79 2.09
CA MET A 1 11.99 -8.05 1.36
C MET A 1 11.91 -9.16 2.38
N LEU A 2 10.88 -9.99 2.29
CA LEU A 2 10.65 -11.13 3.19
C LEU A 2 11.07 -12.45 2.53
N SER A 3 10.89 -12.57 1.20
CA SER A 3 11.29 -13.71 0.39
C SER A 3 11.83 -13.25 -0.98
N PRO A 4 12.68 -14.04 -1.66
CA PRO A 4 13.12 -13.75 -3.03
C PRO A 4 11.97 -13.83 -4.05
N LEU A 5 12.07 -13.06 -5.13
CA LEU A 5 11.08 -13.08 -6.21
C LEU A 5 11.37 -14.23 -7.18
N ASN A 6 10.33 -14.98 -7.55
CA ASN A 6 10.39 -15.98 -8.60
C ASN A 6 9.75 -15.41 -9.88
N PRO A 7 10.53 -15.21 -10.97
CA PRO A 7 10.01 -14.66 -12.23
C PRO A 7 8.92 -15.51 -12.91
N ALA A 8 8.80 -16.80 -12.54
CA ALA A 8 7.80 -17.71 -13.08
C ALA A 8 6.47 -17.70 -12.31
N ARG A 9 6.35 -16.86 -11.25
CA ARG A 9 5.13 -16.74 -10.44
C ARG A 9 4.50 -15.37 -10.63
N ASP A 10 3.18 -15.35 -10.59
CA ASP A 10 2.43 -14.10 -10.61
C ASP A 10 2.62 -13.35 -9.29
N LEU A 11 2.55 -12.03 -9.35
CA LEU A 11 2.63 -11.15 -8.18
C LEU A 11 1.32 -10.39 -8.04
N ARG A 12 0.73 -10.47 -6.84
CA ARG A 12 -0.37 -9.61 -6.42
C ARG A 12 0.19 -8.49 -5.55
N ILE A 13 -0.08 -7.25 -5.94
CA ILE A 13 0.29 -6.07 -5.17
C ILE A 13 -1.01 -5.42 -4.69
N SER A 14 -1.16 -5.30 -3.37
CA SER A 14 -2.28 -4.62 -2.74
C SER A 14 -1.78 -3.48 -1.87
N GLY A 15 -2.32 -2.28 -2.05
CA GLY A 15 -1.98 -1.11 -1.25
C GLY A 15 -3.21 -0.59 -0.52
N GLN A 16 -3.02 -0.16 0.73
CA GLN A 16 -4.06 0.45 1.56
C GLN A 16 -3.52 1.71 2.23
N VAL A 17 -4.34 2.77 2.27
CA VAL A 17 -4.02 3.98 3.06
C VAL A 17 -4.17 3.64 4.54
N THR A 18 -3.10 3.77 5.30
CA THR A 18 -3.05 3.43 6.74
C THR A 18 -3.01 4.65 7.65
N TYR A 19 -2.69 5.83 7.10
CA TYR A 19 -2.75 7.09 7.84
C TYR A 19 -2.95 8.27 6.89
N THR A 20 -3.71 9.29 7.32
CA THR A 20 -3.91 10.55 6.59
C THR A 20 -3.53 11.73 7.47
N GLY A 21 -2.59 12.56 7.00
CA GLY A 21 -2.31 13.88 7.54
C GLY A 21 -3.19 14.96 6.89
N THR A 22 -2.70 16.20 6.81
CA THR A 22 -3.43 17.27 6.08
C THR A 22 -3.39 17.04 4.57
N SER A 23 -2.20 16.80 4.02
CA SER A 23 -1.94 16.56 2.59
C SER A 23 -1.14 15.29 2.34
N SER A 24 -0.67 14.65 3.41
CA SER A 24 0.11 13.42 3.37
C SER A 24 -0.76 12.20 3.58
N MET A 25 -0.36 11.08 2.97
CA MET A 25 -0.95 9.76 3.17
C MET A 25 0.18 8.78 3.39
N GLU A 26 0.06 7.94 4.40
CA GLU A 26 0.86 6.73 4.51
C GLU A 26 0.11 5.58 3.83
N VAL A 27 0.79 4.86 2.95
CA VAL A 27 0.25 3.70 2.23
C VAL A 27 1.07 2.48 2.57
N THR A 28 0.43 1.48 3.16
CA THR A 28 1.02 0.16 3.34
C THR A 28 0.74 -0.69 2.11
N VAL A 29 1.79 -1.23 1.50
CA VAL A 29 1.73 -2.09 0.32
C VAL A 29 2.20 -3.48 0.71
N LYS A 30 1.38 -4.48 0.41
CA LYS A 30 1.70 -5.90 0.51
C LYS A 30 1.88 -6.46 -0.88
N MET A 31 2.97 -7.18 -1.10
CA MET A 31 3.22 -7.94 -2.31
C MET A 31 3.21 -9.43 -1.97
N GLU A 32 2.45 -10.18 -2.75
CA GLU A 32 2.26 -11.61 -2.57
C GLU A 32 2.61 -12.34 -3.87
N SER A 33 3.34 -13.44 -3.78
CA SER A 33 3.52 -14.37 -4.89
C SER A 33 2.36 -15.36 -4.90
N ILE A 34 1.69 -15.48 -6.06
CA ILE A 34 0.52 -16.33 -6.27
C ILE A 34 0.70 -17.24 -7.50
N GLY A 35 -0.17 -18.24 -7.66
CA GLY A 35 -0.25 -19.08 -8.87
C GLY A 35 0.06 -20.57 -8.66
N ASN A 36 -0.24 -21.36 -9.70
CA ASN A 36 0.09 -22.79 -9.87
C ASN A 36 -0.35 -23.75 -8.74
N GLY A 37 -1.46 -23.45 -8.04
CA GLY A 37 -1.95 -24.29 -6.93
C GLY A 37 -1.04 -24.30 -5.69
N ILE A 38 -0.03 -23.42 -5.67
CA ILE A 38 0.91 -23.26 -4.55
C ILE A 38 0.34 -22.22 -3.58
N PRO A 39 0.55 -22.37 -2.25
CA PRO A 39 0.15 -21.38 -1.27
C PRO A 39 0.64 -19.97 -1.60
N VAL A 40 -0.19 -18.99 -1.22
CA VAL A 40 0.12 -17.57 -1.29
C VAL A 40 1.27 -17.26 -0.35
N GLU A 41 2.31 -16.59 -0.84
CA GLU A 41 3.48 -16.23 -0.05
C GLU A 41 3.66 -14.71 -0.04
N THR A 42 3.76 -14.10 1.15
CA THR A 42 4.04 -12.66 1.24
C THR A 42 5.53 -12.42 1.03
N VAL A 43 5.89 -11.77 -0.08
CA VAL A 43 7.28 -11.52 -0.47
C VAL A 43 7.79 -10.16 0.01
N MET A 44 6.89 -9.19 0.21
CA MET A 44 7.25 -7.85 0.66
C MET A 44 6.09 -7.18 1.39
N ILE A 45 6.42 -6.43 2.44
CA ILE A 45 5.57 -5.39 3.01
C ILE A 45 6.39 -4.10 2.99
N GLY A 46 5.81 -3.02 2.47
CA GLY A 46 6.43 -1.70 2.39
C GLY A 46 5.47 -0.62 2.86
N ARG A 47 5.99 0.40 3.55
CA ARG A 47 5.24 1.61 3.92
C ARG A 47 5.79 2.78 3.14
N PHE A 48 4.91 3.53 2.50
CA PHE A 48 5.27 4.64 1.64
C PHE A 48 4.55 5.89 2.09
N SER A 49 5.31 6.97 2.28
CA SER A 49 4.74 8.31 2.51
C SER A 49 4.50 8.99 1.17
N MET A 50 3.27 9.42 0.94
CA MET A 50 2.83 10.13 -0.25
C MET A 50 2.28 11.51 0.13
N VAL A 51 2.36 12.48 -0.80
CA VAL A 51 1.84 13.83 -0.59
C VAL A 51 0.99 14.23 -1.79
N CYS A 52 -0.26 14.64 -1.54
CA CYS A 52 -1.15 15.14 -2.58
C CYS A 52 -0.71 16.54 -3.05
N ARG A 53 -0.52 16.71 -4.36
CA ARG A 53 -0.17 17.99 -4.98
C ARG A 53 -1.25 18.42 -5.96
N ASN A 54 -1.61 19.70 -5.91
CA ASN A 54 -2.51 20.30 -6.89
C ASN A 54 -1.80 20.40 -8.25
N GLY A 55 -2.42 19.92 -9.32
CA GLY A 55 -1.79 19.87 -10.65
C GLY A 55 -1.52 21.23 -11.30
N ALA A 56 -2.27 22.29 -10.93
CA ALA A 56 -2.10 23.62 -11.48
C ALA A 56 -1.11 24.48 -10.66
N THR A 57 -1.21 24.43 -9.32
CA THR A 57 -0.36 25.26 -8.45
C THR A 57 0.91 24.55 -7.98
N HIS A 58 0.99 23.23 -8.20
CA HIS A 58 2.02 22.34 -7.65
C HIS A 58 2.18 22.41 -6.12
N ARG A 59 1.26 23.04 -5.38
CA ARG A 59 1.29 23.09 -3.91
C ARG A 59 0.63 21.87 -3.29
N ALA A 60 0.91 21.63 -2.02
CA ALA A 60 0.24 20.59 -1.24
C ALA A 60 -1.28 20.85 -1.22
N SER A 61 -2.08 19.79 -1.40
CA SER A 61 -3.54 19.84 -1.37
C SER A 61 -4.09 18.93 -0.29
N LYS A 62 -5.26 19.29 0.28
CA LYS A 62 -5.86 18.52 1.36
C LYS A 62 -6.34 17.15 0.87
N VAL A 63 -6.16 16.12 1.69
CA VAL A 63 -6.70 14.78 1.46
C VAL A 63 -7.90 14.51 2.38
N ASN A 64 -8.74 13.55 2.01
CA ASN A 64 -9.84 13.11 2.86
C ASN A 64 -9.30 12.32 4.07
N PRO A 65 -9.97 12.40 5.23
CA PRO A 65 -9.58 11.61 6.39
C PRO A 65 -9.81 10.11 6.16
N LEU A 66 -8.93 9.28 6.70
CA LEU A 66 -9.09 7.83 6.71
C LEU A 66 -10.24 7.42 7.65
N ILE A 67 -11.11 6.53 7.15
CA ILE A 67 -12.16 5.89 7.96
C ILE A 67 -11.76 4.43 8.19
N ILE A 68 -11.66 4.05 9.46
CA ILE A 68 -11.34 2.70 9.89
C ILE A 68 -12.65 1.93 10.04
N SER A 69 -12.83 0.87 9.24
CA SER A 69 -14.04 0.06 9.17
C SER A 69 -13.86 -1.33 9.77
N THR A 70 -12.67 -1.93 9.66
CA THR A 70 -12.40 -3.28 10.18
C THR A 70 -11.41 -3.28 11.35
N PRO A 71 -11.38 -4.33 12.19
CA PRO A 71 -10.40 -4.44 13.27
C PRO A 71 -8.95 -4.45 12.77
N GLU A 72 -8.68 -5.05 11.61
CA GLU A 72 -7.35 -5.14 11.00
C GLU A 72 -6.81 -3.78 10.57
N GLU A 73 -7.70 -2.80 10.34
CA GLU A 73 -7.34 -1.42 10.00
C GLU A 73 -7.01 -0.56 11.24
N ARG A 74 -7.23 -1.08 12.46
CA ARG A 74 -6.82 -0.42 13.71
C ARG A 74 -5.35 -0.72 13.98
N VAL A 75 -4.48 0.12 13.39
CA VAL A 75 -3.02 0.08 13.61
C VAL A 75 -2.64 0.74 14.93
#